data_AF-A0A9Q0WPL9-F1
#
_entry.id   AF-A0A9Q0WPL9-F1
#
_cell.length_a   1.000
_cell.length_b   1.000
_cell.length_c   1.000
_cell.angle_alpha   90.00
_cell.angle_beta   90.00
_cell.angle_gamma   90.00
#
_symmetry.space_group_name_H-M   'P 1'
#
loop_
_entity.id
_entity.type
_entity.pdbx_description
1 polymer ?
#
loop_
_entity_poly.entity_id
_entity_poly.type
_entity_poly.pdbx_seq_one_letter_code
_entity_poly.pdbx_strand_id
1 'polypeptide(L)'
;MCVQEDAPDPVINTCNGFYCDQFTPNSPYKPKMWTENYSGWFLAFGSAVPYRPVEDLAFAVAKFFEHGGTFQNYYMYFGGTNFGRTAGGPLVATSYDYDAPINEYGFIRQPKWGHLRDLHSAIKQCEEYLVSSDPVHQKLGNNLEAHVYYKHSNDCAAFLANYDSGSDANVTFNSNTYFLPAWSVSILADCKNVIFNTAKVVTQRHIGDALFSRSTTVDGNLVYWSRLIQQKTPVIFFGTQPVFMWKLDKHKEQFLNIESLGHAALVFVNKRFVAFGYGNHDDASFSLTQKISLEEGNNTLDVLSMLIGVQNYGPWFDVQGAGIHSVFLVDLHESKERSLFRENGPTRWDLKGNTLDWITSSLIWYKATILAPEGNGPLALNLASMGKGQAWINGQSIGRYWSTYLSPSTGCTDNCDYRGSYNSFKCQKKCGQPAQTLYHIPRTWVHPGDNLLVLHEELGGDPSQVSLLTQTGQDICSIVSEDDPPPADSWKPNLEFMSQSPEVRLSCEHGWHIAAINFASFGTPEGKCGTFTPGNCHADMLTIVKKACIGQDGLFNSCISS
;
A
#
# COMPACT_ATOMS: atom_id res chain seq x y z
N MET A 1 -8.93 7.77 23.49
CA MET A 1 -9.61 6.66 22.78
C MET A 1 -10.05 7.18 21.43
N CYS A 2 -9.71 6.52 20.34
CA CYS A 2 -10.12 6.93 19.00
C CYS A 2 -11.56 6.52 18.72
N VAL A 3 -12.29 7.36 17.98
CA VAL A 3 -13.69 7.12 17.55
C VAL A 3 -14.60 6.76 18.74
N GLN A 4 -14.42 7.46 19.87
CA GLN A 4 -15.16 7.23 21.11
C GLN A 4 -15.79 8.55 21.59
N GLU A 5 -16.95 8.93 21.05
CA GLU A 5 -17.60 10.22 21.32
C GLU A 5 -17.92 10.44 22.81
N ASP A 6 -18.23 9.38 23.55
CA ASP A 6 -18.59 9.39 24.97
C ASP A 6 -17.42 9.06 25.91
N ALA A 7 -16.17 9.22 25.47
CA ALA A 7 -15.00 8.93 26.30
C ALA A 7 -15.05 9.71 27.64
N PRO A 8 -15.04 9.02 28.80
CA PRO A 8 -15.19 9.66 30.11
C PRO A 8 -13.93 10.43 30.50
N ASP A 9 -14.08 11.49 31.30
CA ASP A 9 -12.92 12.22 31.81
C ASP A 9 -12.05 11.32 32.71
N PRO A 10 -10.71 11.44 32.63
CA PRO A 10 -9.92 12.44 31.88
C PRO A 10 -9.51 11.99 30.46
N VAL A 11 -10.16 10.97 29.88
CA VAL A 11 -9.77 10.41 28.58
C VAL A 11 -10.10 11.39 27.44
N ILE A 12 -9.14 11.59 26.53
CA ILE A 12 -9.33 12.38 25.31
C ILE A 12 -9.88 11.48 24.20
N ASN A 13 -11.02 11.85 23.61
CA ASN A 13 -11.51 11.24 22.39
C ASN A 13 -10.76 11.81 21.17
N THR A 14 -10.47 10.96 20.19
CA THR A 14 -9.68 11.35 19.01
C THR A 14 -10.37 10.92 17.73
N CYS A 15 -9.94 11.50 16.61
CA CYS A 15 -10.48 11.22 15.27
C CYS A 15 -9.55 10.33 14.45
N ASN A 16 -10.14 9.50 13.59
CA ASN A 16 -9.47 8.69 12.56
C ASN A 16 -10.19 8.95 11.23
N GLY A 17 -9.45 8.95 10.11
CA GLY A 17 -10.05 9.18 8.80
C GLY A 17 -9.07 9.72 7.77
N PHE A 18 -9.58 10.02 6.58
CA PHE A 18 -8.84 10.79 5.57
C PHE A 18 -8.80 12.29 5.90
N TYR A 19 -9.81 12.79 6.61
CA TYR A 19 -9.95 14.16 7.08
C TYR A 19 -10.55 14.18 8.49
N CYS A 20 -10.01 15.02 9.37
CA CYS A 20 -10.50 15.23 10.74
C CYS A 20 -10.57 16.71 11.09
N ASP A 21 -10.57 17.60 10.09
CA ASP A 21 -10.62 19.05 10.26
C ASP A 21 -11.92 19.52 10.95
N GLN A 22 -13.04 18.82 10.77
CA GLN A 22 -14.31 19.16 11.43
C GLN A 22 -14.51 18.47 12.79
N PHE A 23 -13.59 17.59 13.20
CA PHE A 23 -13.70 16.91 14.48
C PHE A 23 -13.56 17.91 15.64
N THR A 24 -14.41 17.76 16.65
CA THR A 24 -14.34 18.49 17.92
C THR A 24 -14.31 17.47 19.05
N PRO A 25 -13.40 17.58 20.03
CA PRO A 25 -13.39 16.69 21.17
C PRO A 25 -14.67 16.85 22.00
N ASN A 26 -15.02 15.84 22.80
CA ASN A 26 -16.27 15.79 23.55
C ASN A 26 -16.34 16.76 24.75
N SER A 27 -15.34 17.63 24.89
CA SER A 27 -15.26 18.63 25.93
C SER A 27 -14.33 19.78 25.54
N PRO A 28 -14.64 21.04 25.89
CA PRO A 28 -13.85 22.22 25.48
C PRO A 28 -12.45 22.31 26.11
N TYR A 29 -12.16 21.58 27.18
CA TYR A 29 -10.82 21.56 27.81
C TYR A 29 -9.93 20.41 27.30
N LYS A 30 -10.37 19.66 26.29
CA LYS A 30 -9.59 18.59 25.66
C LYS A 30 -8.99 19.08 24.33
N PRO A 31 -7.76 18.68 24.00
CA PRO A 31 -7.16 19.05 22.73
C PRO A 31 -7.79 18.27 21.56
N LYS A 32 -7.80 18.89 20.38
CA LYS A 32 -8.21 18.24 19.13
C LYS A 32 -7.06 17.40 18.57
N MET A 33 -7.25 16.07 18.55
CA MET A 33 -6.22 15.10 18.16
C MET A 33 -6.70 14.15 17.06
N TRP A 34 -5.87 13.96 16.04
CA TRP A 34 -6.07 13.05 14.91
C TRP A 34 -5.09 11.88 14.99
N THR A 35 -5.58 10.73 15.46
CA THR A 35 -4.76 9.55 15.74
C THR A 35 -4.44 8.72 14.51
N GLU A 36 -5.29 8.72 13.49
CA GLU A 36 -5.03 7.98 12.25
C GLU A 36 -5.42 8.81 11.02
N ASN A 37 -4.45 9.54 10.48
CA ASN A 37 -4.54 10.15 9.14
C ASN A 37 -4.14 9.12 8.10
N TYR A 38 -5.12 8.59 7.38
CA TYR A 38 -4.89 7.54 6.41
C TYR A 38 -4.02 8.03 5.23
N SER A 39 -2.76 7.61 5.18
CA SER A 39 -1.80 8.04 4.15
C SER A 39 -2.06 7.42 2.77
N GLY A 40 -2.96 6.43 2.73
CA GLY A 40 -3.36 5.60 1.62
C GLY A 40 -4.37 4.57 2.13
N TRP A 41 -4.25 3.31 1.72
CA TRP A 41 -5.11 2.24 2.22
C TRP A 41 -4.39 0.89 2.19
N PHE A 42 -4.85 -0.07 2.99
CA PHE A 42 -4.27 -1.41 2.98
C PHE A 42 -4.55 -2.12 1.66
N LEU A 43 -3.74 -3.12 1.36
CA LEU A 43 -3.89 -3.96 0.18
C LEU A 43 -4.53 -5.29 0.57
N ALA A 44 -5.54 -5.71 -0.17
CA ALA A 44 -6.11 -7.06 -0.07
C ALA A 44 -5.81 -7.87 -1.34
N PHE A 45 -5.72 -9.21 -1.19
CA PHE A 45 -5.65 -10.10 -2.34
C PHE A 45 -6.91 -9.93 -3.20
N GLY A 46 -6.74 -9.80 -4.52
CA GLY A 46 -7.85 -9.53 -5.44
C GLY A 46 -8.29 -8.06 -5.52
N SER A 47 -7.61 -7.12 -4.85
CA SER A 47 -7.88 -5.69 -4.99
C SER A 47 -6.84 -4.99 -5.88
N ALA A 48 -7.27 -3.92 -6.54
CA ALA A 48 -6.34 -3.00 -7.20
C ALA A 48 -5.52 -2.26 -6.13
N VAL A 49 -4.33 -1.77 -6.49
CA VAL A 49 -3.44 -1.12 -5.52
C VAL A 49 -3.91 0.31 -5.25
N PRO A 50 -4.38 0.63 -4.03
CA PRO A 50 -4.82 1.99 -3.70
C PRO A 50 -3.60 2.90 -3.46
N TYR A 51 -3.76 4.19 -3.76
CA TYR A 51 -2.78 5.23 -3.42
C TYR A 51 -3.47 6.54 -3.09
N ARG A 52 -2.85 7.42 -2.31
CA ARG A 52 -3.40 8.75 -1.98
C ARG A 52 -2.43 9.84 -2.46
N PRO A 53 -2.87 10.76 -3.33
CA PRO A 53 -2.04 11.89 -3.76
C PRO A 53 -1.49 12.66 -2.57
N VAL A 54 -0.23 13.07 -2.63
CA VAL A 54 0.40 13.76 -1.48
C VAL A 54 -0.20 15.15 -1.29
N GLU A 55 -0.63 15.78 -2.38
CA GLU A 55 -1.27 17.09 -2.37
C GLU A 55 -2.54 17.07 -1.50
N ASP A 56 -3.38 16.04 -1.65
CA ASP A 56 -4.57 15.83 -0.81
C ASP A 56 -4.22 15.50 0.64
N LEU A 57 -3.21 14.64 0.86
CA LEU A 57 -2.76 14.30 2.20
C LEU A 57 -2.22 15.54 2.95
N ALA A 58 -1.43 16.37 2.25
CA ALA A 58 -0.91 17.63 2.78
C ALA A 58 -2.03 18.64 3.02
N PHE A 59 -3.00 18.75 2.11
CA PHE A 59 -4.21 19.55 2.27
C PHE A 59 -4.97 19.17 3.54
N ALA A 60 -5.22 17.87 3.75
CA ALA A 60 -5.96 17.39 4.91
C ALA A 60 -5.23 17.72 6.23
N VAL A 61 -3.89 17.62 6.26
CA VAL A 61 -3.09 17.98 7.44
C VAL A 61 -3.08 19.49 7.68
N ALA A 62 -2.82 20.29 6.64
CA ALA A 62 -2.82 21.75 6.77
C ALA A 62 -4.20 22.25 7.23
N LYS A 63 -5.28 21.70 6.67
CA LYS A 63 -6.67 21.97 7.07
C LYS A 63 -6.97 21.55 8.51
N PHE A 64 -6.36 20.47 8.99
CA PHE A 64 -6.51 20.08 10.39
C PHE A 64 -5.87 21.11 11.34
N PHE A 65 -4.65 21.58 11.05
CA PHE A 65 -3.95 22.58 11.85
C PHE A 65 -4.55 23.99 11.70
N GLU A 66 -5.12 24.34 10.55
CA GLU A 66 -5.80 25.65 10.39
C GLU A 66 -7.04 25.77 11.29
N HIS A 67 -7.72 24.64 11.56
CA HIS A 67 -8.89 24.55 12.45
C HIS A 67 -8.52 24.11 13.89
N GLY A 68 -7.38 24.56 14.43
CA GLY A 68 -6.99 24.34 15.83
C GLY A 68 -6.58 22.90 16.18
N GLY A 69 -6.22 22.10 15.18
CA GLY A 69 -5.63 20.77 15.40
C GLY A 69 -4.28 20.86 16.10
N THR A 70 -4.00 19.96 17.06
CA THR A 70 -2.78 20.03 17.90
C THR A 70 -1.93 18.76 17.85
N PHE A 71 -2.51 17.65 17.38
CA PHE A 71 -1.81 16.37 17.23
C PHE A 71 -2.31 15.68 15.97
N GLN A 72 -1.40 15.27 15.10
CA GLN A 72 -1.70 14.49 13.91
C GLN A 72 -0.70 13.35 13.75
N ASN A 73 -1.20 12.15 13.47
CA ASN A 73 -0.38 10.97 13.22
C ASN A 73 -0.71 10.36 11.85
N TYR A 74 0.32 9.99 11.07
CA TYR A 74 0.14 9.29 9.80
C TYR A 74 -0.08 7.79 10.07
N TYR A 75 -1.22 7.28 9.62
CA TYR A 75 -1.51 5.86 9.56
C TYR A 75 -1.51 5.45 8.08
N MET A 76 -0.41 4.95 7.51
CA MET A 76 0.88 4.63 8.13
C MET A 76 1.97 5.63 7.71
N TYR A 77 2.91 5.92 8.60
CA TYR A 77 4.17 6.55 8.20
C TYR A 77 5.11 5.54 7.52
N PHE A 78 5.18 4.33 8.08
CA PHE A 78 5.79 3.13 7.52
C PHE A 78 4.87 1.96 7.84
N GLY A 79 4.33 1.29 6.81
CA GLY A 79 3.40 0.18 7.01
C GLY A 79 4.10 -1.19 7.06
N GLY A 80 5.05 -1.45 6.16
CA GLY A 80 5.87 -2.67 6.16
C GLY A 80 5.19 -3.90 5.57
N THR A 81 5.39 -5.06 6.20
CA THR A 81 4.99 -6.38 5.67
C THR A 81 4.32 -7.22 6.76
N ASN A 82 3.19 -7.85 6.43
CA ASN A 82 2.51 -8.87 7.21
C ASN A 82 3.24 -10.23 7.11
N PHE A 83 4.40 -10.35 7.78
CA PHE A 83 5.18 -11.59 7.77
C PHE A 83 4.43 -12.79 8.39
N GLY A 84 4.83 -13.99 7.98
CA GLY A 84 4.28 -15.21 8.53
C GLY A 84 2.81 -15.45 8.15
N ARG A 85 2.09 -16.13 9.06
CA ARG A 85 0.70 -16.58 8.82
C ARG A 85 -0.28 -16.16 9.91
N THR A 86 0.15 -15.29 10.81
CA THR A 86 -0.65 -14.77 11.92
C THR A 86 -0.72 -13.25 11.92
N ALA A 87 -0.19 -12.61 10.87
CA ALA A 87 -0.36 -11.20 10.57
C ALA A 87 -1.42 -11.01 9.48
N GLY A 88 -2.19 -9.92 9.60
CA GLY A 88 -3.25 -9.50 8.67
C GLY A 88 -4.50 -10.40 8.68
N GLY A 89 -5.63 -9.84 8.25
CA GLY A 89 -6.85 -10.59 7.99
C GLY A 89 -8.10 -9.71 7.86
N PRO A 90 -9.20 -10.28 7.31
CA PRO A 90 -9.20 -11.44 6.42
C PRO A 90 -8.67 -11.01 5.03
N LEU A 91 -8.01 -11.90 4.28
CA LEU A 91 -7.55 -11.66 2.89
C LEU A 91 -6.68 -10.41 2.64
N VAL A 92 -6.20 -9.74 3.69
CA VAL A 92 -5.17 -8.70 3.59
C VAL A 92 -3.90 -9.31 2.98
N ALA A 93 -3.31 -8.61 2.03
CA ALA A 93 -2.09 -9.04 1.35
C ALA A 93 -0.89 -9.06 2.32
N THR A 94 0.19 -9.71 1.89
CA THR A 94 1.43 -9.74 2.68
C THR A 94 2.08 -8.36 2.72
N SER A 95 2.00 -7.58 1.65
CA SER A 95 2.39 -6.16 1.68
C SER A 95 1.43 -5.35 2.53
N TYR A 96 1.96 -4.54 3.44
CA TYR A 96 1.24 -3.50 4.16
C TYR A 96 1.80 -2.11 3.83
N ASP A 97 2.24 -1.91 2.58
CA ASP A 97 2.86 -0.67 2.09
C ASP A 97 2.03 0.59 2.39
N TYR A 98 0.69 0.50 2.29
CA TYR A 98 -0.28 1.55 2.60
C TYR A 98 -0.12 2.84 1.78
N ASP A 99 0.68 2.83 0.70
CA ASP A 99 1.18 4.03 0.04
C ASP A 99 1.80 5.03 1.04
N ALA A 100 2.46 4.50 2.07
CA ALA A 100 3.04 5.28 3.15
C ALA A 100 4.24 6.12 2.68
N PRO A 101 4.58 7.22 3.39
CA PRO A 101 5.78 8.03 3.13
C PRO A 101 7.08 7.21 3.10
N ILE A 102 7.16 6.14 3.88
CA ILE A 102 8.20 5.11 3.75
C ILE A 102 7.52 3.85 3.23
N ASN A 103 7.98 3.34 2.09
CA ASN A 103 7.38 2.17 1.45
C ASN A 103 7.65 0.87 2.23
N GLU A 104 7.03 -0.25 1.82
CA GLU A 104 7.17 -1.57 2.46
C GLU A 104 8.63 -1.98 2.76
N TYR A 105 9.57 -1.59 1.91
CA TYR A 105 10.97 -1.99 1.97
C TYR A 105 11.84 -1.04 2.81
N GLY A 106 11.26 0.06 3.31
CA GLY A 106 11.99 1.06 4.09
C GLY A 106 12.57 2.22 3.27
N PHE A 107 12.26 2.30 1.97
CA PHE A 107 12.73 3.39 1.11
C PHE A 107 11.83 4.61 1.21
N ILE A 108 12.43 5.79 1.01
CA ILE A 108 11.70 7.05 1.00
C ILE A 108 10.82 7.12 -0.27
N ARG A 109 9.50 7.25 -0.08
CA ARG A 109 8.55 7.42 -1.18
C ARG A 109 8.47 8.88 -1.57
N GLN A 110 9.15 9.24 -2.65
CA GLN A 110 9.06 10.59 -3.20
C GLN A 110 7.99 10.69 -4.31
N PRO A 111 7.25 11.81 -4.39
CA PRO A 111 7.44 13.05 -3.62
C PRO A 111 6.75 13.06 -2.24
N LYS A 112 6.05 11.98 -1.87
CA LYS A 112 5.18 11.95 -0.69
C LYS A 112 5.91 12.37 0.58
N TRP A 113 7.03 11.75 0.87
CA TRP A 113 7.79 12.02 2.08
C TRP A 113 8.35 13.44 2.12
N GLY A 114 8.97 13.91 1.04
CA GLY A 114 9.60 15.24 1.02
C GLY A 114 8.57 16.37 1.07
N HIS A 115 7.43 16.24 0.38
CA HIS A 115 6.37 17.25 0.45
C HIS A 115 5.75 17.34 1.85
N LEU A 116 5.61 16.20 2.55
CA LEU A 116 5.16 16.19 3.95
C LEU A 116 6.23 16.74 4.91
N ARG A 117 7.52 16.48 4.67
CA ARG A 117 8.63 17.10 5.42
C ARG A 117 8.59 18.62 5.29
N ASP A 118 8.35 19.13 4.09
CA ASP A 118 8.29 20.56 3.83
C ASP A 118 7.05 21.20 4.49
N LEU A 119 5.89 20.50 4.46
CA LEU A 119 4.72 20.86 5.26
C LEU A 119 5.04 20.93 6.76
N HIS A 120 5.72 19.91 7.31
CA HIS A 120 6.09 19.91 8.74
C HIS A 120 7.02 21.05 9.08
N SER A 121 7.97 21.37 8.20
CA SER A 121 8.88 22.51 8.36
C SER A 121 8.09 23.83 8.41
N ALA A 122 7.08 23.98 7.56
CA ALA A 122 6.20 25.16 7.56
C ALA A 122 5.32 25.25 8.81
N ILE A 123 4.73 24.14 9.26
CA ILE A 123 3.96 24.08 10.52
C ILE A 123 4.88 24.42 11.71
N LYS A 124 6.11 23.93 11.71
CA LYS A 124 7.09 24.23 12.77
C LYS A 124 7.48 25.70 12.84
N GLN A 125 7.54 26.39 11.72
CA GLN A 125 7.73 27.85 11.71
C GLN A 125 6.54 28.60 12.29
N CYS A 126 5.34 28.01 12.21
CA CYS A 126 4.12 28.56 12.79
C CYS A 126 3.91 28.15 14.27
N GLU A 127 4.75 27.27 14.84
CA GLU A 127 4.48 26.59 16.12
C GLU A 127 4.21 27.56 17.27
N GLU A 128 5.03 28.60 17.42
CA GLU A 128 4.84 29.59 18.51
C GLU A 128 3.49 30.31 18.44
N TYR A 129 2.94 30.50 17.23
CA TYR A 129 1.62 31.10 17.03
C TYR A 129 0.51 30.10 17.32
N LEU A 130 0.64 28.88 16.79
CA LEU A 130 -0.32 27.78 16.95
C LEU A 130 -0.55 27.41 18.42
N VAL A 131 0.47 27.53 19.27
CA VAL A 131 0.38 27.20 20.71
C VAL A 131 -0.02 28.40 21.59
N SER A 132 -0.03 29.62 21.04
CA SER A 132 -0.30 30.85 21.80
C SER A 132 -1.75 31.32 21.71
N SER A 133 -2.46 30.96 20.65
CA SER A 133 -3.86 31.37 20.45
C SER A 133 -4.66 30.33 19.67
N ASP A 134 -5.98 30.44 19.75
CA ASP A 134 -6.89 29.79 18.80
C ASP A 134 -6.89 30.54 17.45
N PRO A 135 -7.26 29.88 16.33
CA PRO A 135 -7.35 30.52 15.02
C PRO A 135 -8.51 31.51 14.94
N VAL A 136 -8.26 32.68 14.34
CA VAL A 136 -9.30 33.64 13.94
C VAL A 136 -9.65 33.38 12.48
N HIS A 137 -10.87 32.90 12.24
CA HIS A 137 -11.40 32.67 10.89
C HIS A 137 -11.79 33.99 10.21
N GLN A 138 -11.42 34.14 8.95
CA GLN A 138 -11.80 35.23 8.06
C GLN A 138 -12.25 34.69 6.71
N LYS A 139 -13.40 35.15 6.23
CA LYS A 139 -13.90 34.77 4.90
C LYS A 139 -13.25 35.64 3.83
N LEU A 140 -12.54 35.03 2.89
CA LEU A 140 -11.92 35.72 1.75
C LEU A 140 -12.82 35.67 0.49
N GLY A 141 -13.71 34.69 0.40
CA GLY A 141 -14.61 34.49 -0.73
C GLY A 141 -15.50 33.27 -0.56
N ASN A 142 -16.07 32.78 -1.65
CA ASN A 142 -16.82 31.52 -1.63
C ASN A 142 -15.84 30.34 -1.65
N ASN A 143 -15.87 29.45 -0.65
CA ASN A 143 -14.88 28.37 -0.44
C ASN A 143 -13.42 28.87 -0.28
N LEU A 144 -13.24 30.15 0.06
CA LEU A 144 -11.94 30.79 0.24
C LEU A 144 -11.88 31.39 1.64
N GLU A 145 -10.93 30.93 2.44
CA GLU A 145 -10.84 31.26 3.87
C GLU A 145 -9.41 31.59 4.28
N ALA A 146 -9.28 32.38 5.35
CA ALA A 146 -8.05 32.57 6.08
C ALA A 146 -8.24 32.21 7.56
N HIS A 147 -7.33 31.43 8.11
CA HIS A 147 -7.23 31.15 9.55
C HIS A 147 -5.95 31.78 10.07
N VAL A 148 -6.09 32.74 10.98
CA VAL A 148 -4.97 33.55 11.47
C VAL A 148 -4.73 33.30 12.96
N TYR A 149 -3.51 32.92 13.30
CA TYR A 149 -3.04 32.73 14.67
C TYR A 149 -2.22 33.95 15.10
N TYR A 150 -2.59 34.57 16.21
CA TYR A 150 -1.92 35.78 16.72
C TYR A 150 -1.16 35.45 17.99
N LYS A 151 0.16 35.63 17.96
CA LYS A 151 0.98 35.60 19.18
C LYS A 151 0.83 36.92 19.95
N HIS A 152 0.89 38.04 19.22
CA HIS A 152 0.64 39.40 19.67
C HIS A 152 -0.13 40.17 18.59
N SER A 153 -0.57 41.42 18.87
CA SER A 153 -1.49 42.16 17.99
C SER A 153 -1.04 42.35 16.53
N ASN A 154 0.28 42.29 16.25
CA ASN A 154 0.87 42.46 14.92
C ASN A 154 1.82 41.30 14.52
N ASP A 155 1.81 40.19 15.25
CA ASP A 155 2.72 39.07 15.05
C ASP A 155 1.88 37.81 14.86
N CYS A 156 1.80 37.32 13.62
CA CYS A 156 0.87 36.27 13.25
C CYS A 156 1.41 35.28 12.21
N ALA A 157 0.82 34.09 12.23
CA ALA A 157 0.88 33.11 11.15
C ALA A 157 -0.52 32.92 10.54
N ALA A 158 -0.60 32.68 9.23
CA ALA A 158 -1.85 32.51 8.52
C ALA A 158 -1.86 31.27 7.63
N PHE A 159 -3.03 30.65 7.53
CA PHE A 159 -3.35 29.59 6.58
C PHE A 159 -4.41 30.15 5.63
N LEU A 160 -4.11 30.21 4.33
CA LEU A 160 -5.03 30.67 3.29
C LEU A 160 -5.49 29.47 2.48
N ALA A 161 -6.78 29.15 2.54
CA ALA A 161 -7.32 27.93 1.99
C ALA A 161 -8.27 28.19 0.81
N ASN A 162 -8.17 27.33 -0.20
CA ASN A 162 -9.14 27.17 -1.27
C ASN A 162 -9.73 25.77 -1.21
N TYR A 163 -10.98 25.67 -0.75
CA TYR A 163 -11.71 24.41 -0.67
C TYR A 163 -12.50 24.08 -1.95
N ASP A 164 -12.46 24.95 -2.96
CA ASP A 164 -13.03 24.64 -4.26
C ASP A 164 -12.21 23.52 -4.91
N SER A 165 -12.89 22.51 -5.47
CA SER A 165 -12.23 21.36 -6.10
C SER A 165 -12.06 21.53 -7.62
N GLY A 166 -12.73 22.51 -8.22
CA GLY A 166 -12.75 22.73 -9.66
C GLY A 166 -11.99 23.96 -10.13
N SER A 167 -11.83 24.99 -9.28
CA SER A 167 -11.30 26.29 -9.72
C SER A 167 -10.20 26.84 -8.79
N ASP A 168 -9.10 27.27 -9.41
CA ASP A 168 -8.07 28.08 -8.75
C ASP A 168 -8.61 29.49 -8.48
N ALA A 169 -8.05 30.19 -7.50
CA ALA A 169 -8.51 31.52 -7.12
C ALA A 169 -7.36 32.46 -6.72
N ASN A 170 -7.54 33.75 -6.97
CA ASN A 170 -6.74 34.81 -6.36
C ASN A 170 -7.51 35.42 -5.19
N VAL A 171 -6.85 35.57 -4.04
CA VAL A 171 -7.43 36.20 -2.85
C VAL A 171 -6.61 37.39 -2.40
N THR A 172 -7.26 38.38 -1.82
CA THR A 172 -6.59 39.51 -1.17
C THR A 172 -6.56 39.29 0.34
N PHE A 173 -5.37 39.26 0.93
CA PHE A 173 -5.16 39.14 2.38
C PHE A 173 -4.04 40.10 2.81
N ASN A 174 -4.28 40.90 3.85
CA ASN A 174 -3.35 41.95 4.31
C ASN A 174 -2.79 42.84 3.17
N SER A 175 -3.67 43.27 2.26
CA SER A 175 -3.34 44.09 1.07
C SER A 175 -2.44 43.44 0.02
N ASN A 176 -2.08 42.17 0.19
CA ASN A 176 -1.37 41.37 -0.81
C ASN A 176 -2.33 40.43 -1.55
N THR A 177 -2.00 40.10 -2.80
CA THR A 177 -2.74 39.12 -3.60
C THR A 177 -2.01 37.78 -3.57
N TYR A 178 -2.74 36.70 -3.30
CA TYR A 178 -2.20 35.33 -3.28
C TYR A 178 -2.97 34.44 -4.24
N PHE A 179 -2.24 33.65 -5.04
CA PHE A 179 -2.81 32.60 -5.87
C PHE A 179 -2.94 31.31 -5.07
N LEU A 180 -4.15 30.74 -5.05
CA LEU A 180 -4.49 29.50 -4.36
C LEU A 180 -5.00 28.48 -5.39
N PRO A 181 -4.22 27.44 -5.71
CA PRO A 181 -4.73 26.29 -6.46
C PRO A 181 -5.99 25.70 -5.82
N ALA A 182 -6.87 25.12 -6.63
CA ALA A 182 -8.02 24.37 -6.16
C ALA A 182 -7.58 23.28 -5.16
N TRP A 183 -8.36 23.09 -4.10
CA TRP A 183 -8.12 22.10 -3.05
C TRP A 183 -6.74 22.22 -2.41
N SER A 184 -6.36 23.44 -2.01
CA SER A 184 -5.05 23.73 -1.43
C SER A 184 -5.09 24.68 -0.24
N VAL A 185 -4.05 24.61 0.59
CA VAL A 185 -3.78 25.56 1.68
C VAL A 185 -2.37 26.12 1.50
N SER A 186 -2.24 27.45 1.51
CA SER A 186 -0.98 28.16 1.60
C SER A 186 -0.68 28.55 3.05
N ILE A 187 0.55 28.31 3.51
CA ILE A 187 1.01 28.63 4.87
C ILE A 187 1.93 29.84 4.82
N LEU A 188 1.67 30.83 5.69
CA LEU A 188 2.43 32.06 5.83
C LEU A 188 2.85 32.21 7.30
N ALA A 189 4.12 31.95 7.63
CA ALA A 189 4.61 32.04 9.01
C ALA A 189 4.70 33.47 9.56
N ASP A 190 4.59 34.48 8.69
CA ASP A 190 4.62 35.92 9.00
C ASP A 190 3.39 36.68 8.49
N CYS A 191 2.32 35.95 8.12
CA CYS A 191 1.12 36.50 7.47
C CYS A 191 1.37 37.29 6.16
N LYS A 192 2.55 37.16 5.55
CA LYS A 192 2.96 37.93 4.37
C LYS A 192 3.52 37.06 3.24
N ASN A 193 4.41 36.13 3.55
CA ASN A 193 5.11 35.34 2.55
C ASN A 193 4.65 33.88 2.58
N VAL A 194 4.34 33.32 1.41
CA VAL A 194 3.96 31.90 1.28
C VAL A 194 5.23 31.06 1.38
N ILE A 195 5.36 30.30 2.46
CA ILE A 195 6.50 29.39 2.69
C ILE A 195 6.21 27.96 2.22
N PHE A 196 4.93 27.64 2.00
CA PHE A 196 4.48 26.33 1.56
C PHE A 196 3.06 26.42 0.98
N ASN A 197 2.77 25.64 -0.06
CA ASN A 197 1.40 25.38 -0.51
C ASN A 197 1.20 23.88 -0.74
N THR A 198 0.07 23.34 -0.27
CA THR A 198 -0.19 21.89 -0.28
C THR A 198 -0.28 21.28 -1.68
N ALA A 199 -0.58 22.07 -2.72
CA ALA A 199 -0.66 21.61 -4.11
C ALA A 199 0.59 21.90 -4.95
N LYS A 200 1.54 22.70 -4.45
CA LYS A 200 2.81 23.02 -5.15
C LYS A 200 3.93 22.09 -4.71
N VAL A 201 4.04 20.94 -5.38
CA VAL A 201 5.01 19.89 -5.04
C VAL A 201 6.35 20.13 -5.74
N VAL A 202 7.30 20.72 -5.03
CA VAL A 202 8.67 21.03 -5.52
C VAL A 202 9.68 19.91 -5.24
N THR A 203 9.30 18.93 -4.43
CA THR A 203 10.14 17.77 -4.10
C THR A 203 10.35 16.88 -5.32
N GLN A 204 11.56 16.32 -5.46
CA GLN A 204 11.86 15.31 -6.49
C GLN A 204 10.81 14.19 -6.52
N ARG A 205 10.60 13.58 -7.68
CA ARG A 205 9.71 12.43 -7.87
C ARG A 205 10.53 11.22 -8.30
N HIS A 206 10.11 10.07 -7.79
CA HIS A 206 10.66 8.78 -8.15
C HIS A 206 9.87 8.21 -9.35
N ILE A 207 10.56 7.74 -10.38
CA ILE A 207 9.93 7.19 -11.59
C ILE A 207 9.78 5.68 -11.45
N GLY A 208 8.56 5.20 -11.62
CA GLY A 208 8.21 3.78 -11.68
C GLY A 208 8.13 3.09 -10.30
N ASP A 209 7.32 2.03 -10.24
CA ASP A 209 7.26 1.09 -9.11
C ASP A 209 8.44 0.08 -9.15
N ALA A 210 9.21 0.07 -10.24
CA ALA A 210 10.27 -0.90 -10.50
C ALA A 210 11.58 -0.51 -9.79
N LEU A 211 11.54 -0.49 -8.46
CA LEU A 211 12.72 -0.34 -7.60
C LEU A 211 13.69 -1.53 -7.77
N PHE A 212 13.19 -2.66 -8.27
CA PHE A 212 13.89 -3.93 -8.24
C PHE A 212 14.31 -4.35 -9.64
N SER A 213 15.60 -4.65 -9.81
CA SER A 213 16.10 -5.31 -11.02
C SER A 213 16.56 -6.73 -10.70
N ARG A 214 16.67 -7.55 -11.75
CA ARG A 214 17.05 -8.96 -11.63
C ARG A 214 18.52 -9.04 -11.26
N SER A 215 18.82 -9.43 -10.02
CA SER A 215 20.17 -9.90 -9.68
C SER A 215 20.37 -11.28 -10.34
N THR A 216 21.48 -11.43 -11.05
CA THR A 216 21.79 -12.56 -11.93
C THR A 216 21.87 -13.91 -11.20
N THR A 217 21.45 -14.94 -11.96
CA THR A 217 21.84 -16.37 -11.93
C THR A 217 21.60 -17.17 -10.65
N VAL A 218 20.45 -17.84 -10.59
CA VAL A 218 20.41 -19.24 -10.13
C VAL A 218 21.31 -20.00 -11.10
N ASP A 219 22.50 -20.40 -10.63
CA ASP A 219 23.57 -20.86 -11.50
C ASP A 219 23.12 -22.10 -12.30
N GLY A 220 23.05 -21.91 -13.62
CA GLY A 220 22.74 -22.95 -14.58
C GLY A 220 24.01 -23.71 -14.92
N ASN A 221 24.37 -24.71 -14.12
CA ASN A 221 24.69 -26.06 -14.60
C ASN A 221 25.28 -26.97 -13.50
N LEU A 222 24.52 -28.06 -13.26
CA LEU A 222 24.99 -29.43 -12.97
C LEU A 222 25.69 -29.61 -11.61
N VAL A 223 25.17 -30.40 -10.67
CA VAL A 223 24.77 -31.81 -10.80
C VAL A 223 23.82 -32.16 -9.64
N TYR A 224 22.71 -32.83 -9.96
CA TYR A 224 21.55 -33.04 -9.10
C TYR A 224 20.91 -31.72 -8.60
N TRP A 225 19.91 -31.22 -9.34
CA TRP A 225 18.64 -30.99 -8.64
C TRP A 225 18.43 -32.30 -7.89
N SER A 226 18.68 -32.35 -6.59
CA SER A 226 18.53 -33.57 -5.80
C SER A 226 17.04 -33.84 -5.65
N ARG A 227 16.33 -33.92 -6.79
CA ARG A 227 14.93 -33.57 -6.97
C ARG A 227 14.64 -32.17 -6.34
N LEU A 228 13.67 -31.45 -6.86
CA LEU A 228 12.66 -31.03 -5.89
C LEU A 228 12.21 -32.35 -5.30
N ILE A 229 12.80 -32.80 -4.19
CA ILE A 229 12.26 -33.98 -3.53
C ILE A 229 10.85 -33.51 -3.26
N GLN A 230 9.93 -34.00 -4.06
CA GLN A 230 8.54 -34.11 -3.72
C GLN A 230 8.60 -34.94 -2.45
N GLN A 231 8.89 -34.28 -1.34
CA GLN A 231 8.75 -34.87 -0.06
C GLN A 231 7.24 -34.99 0.03
N LYS A 232 6.77 -36.23 -0.11
CA LYS A 232 5.54 -36.66 0.56
C LYS A 232 5.76 -36.55 2.06
N THR A 233 6.05 -35.35 2.54
CA THR A 233 6.02 -35.05 3.95
C THR A 233 4.55 -34.79 4.29
N PRO A 234 4.07 -35.33 5.41
CA PRO A 234 2.81 -34.93 6.02
C PRO A 234 2.59 -33.42 5.95
N VAL A 235 1.70 -32.96 5.08
CA VAL A 235 1.28 -31.56 5.12
C VAL A 235 0.29 -31.44 6.26
N ILE A 236 0.68 -30.75 7.33
CA ILE A 236 -0.25 -30.36 8.38
C ILE A 236 -1.10 -29.22 7.81
N PHE A 237 -2.23 -29.60 7.24
CA PHE A 237 -3.27 -28.67 6.83
C PHE A 237 -4.02 -28.18 8.07
N PHE A 238 -4.23 -26.87 8.17
CA PHE A 238 -5.13 -26.29 9.14
C PHE A 238 -6.52 -26.21 8.48
N GLY A 239 -7.37 -27.21 8.75
CA GLY A 239 -8.76 -27.23 8.28
C GLY A 239 -9.12 -28.29 7.23
N THR A 240 -8.61 -29.53 7.34
CA THR A 240 -9.20 -30.63 6.55
C THR A 240 -10.60 -30.94 7.10
N GLN A 241 -11.63 -30.71 6.30
CA GLN A 241 -12.97 -31.20 6.58
C GLN A 241 -13.09 -32.69 6.18
N PRO A 242 -14.08 -33.43 6.72
CA PRO A 242 -14.08 -34.88 6.64
C PRO A 242 -14.09 -35.40 5.19
N VAL A 243 -13.44 -36.56 5.00
CA VAL A 243 -13.54 -37.33 3.76
C VAL A 243 -14.96 -37.89 3.68
N PHE A 244 -15.75 -37.40 2.73
CA PHE A 244 -17.06 -37.97 2.47
C PHE A 244 -16.90 -39.16 1.53
N MET A 245 -17.38 -40.33 1.94
CA MET A 245 -17.45 -41.52 1.09
C MET A 245 -18.90 -41.78 0.71
N TRP A 246 -19.15 -41.96 -0.58
CA TRP A 246 -20.45 -42.43 -1.07
C TRP A 246 -20.26 -43.50 -2.12
N LYS A 247 -21.26 -44.38 -2.22
CA LYS A 247 -21.32 -45.44 -3.22
C LYS A 247 -22.37 -45.10 -4.27
N LEU A 248 -22.02 -45.32 -5.53
CA LEU A 248 -22.92 -45.22 -6.68
C LEU A 248 -22.96 -46.53 -7.44
N ASP A 249 -24.16 -46.89 -7.89
CA ASP A 249 -24.39 -48.14 -8.62
C ASP A 249 -24.13 -48.01 -10.14
N LYS A 250 -23.93 -46.79 -10.66
CA LYS A 250 -23.59 -46.51 -12.08
C LYS A 250 -22.78 -45.22 -12.21
N HIS A 251 -21.98 -45.13 -13.28
CA HIS A 251 -21.39 -43.87 -13.73
C HIS A 251 -22.47 -42.81 -13.95
N LYS A 252 -22.33 -41.64 -13.31
CA LYS A 252 -23.29 -40.54 -13.39
C LYS A 252 -22.57 -39.19 -13.27
N GLU A 253 -23.01 -38.21 -14.05
CA GLU A 253 -22.60 -36.82 -13.89
C GLU A 253 -23.51 -36.13 -12.87
N GLN A 254 -22.94 -35.37 -11.95
CA GLN A 254 -23.68 -34.64 -10.92
C GLN A 254 -23.07 -33.26 -10.70
N PHE A 255 -23.86 -32.35 -10.14
CA PHE A 255 -23.37 -31.05 -9.68
C PHE A 255 -23.07 -31.11 -8.19
N LEU A 256 -21.82 -30.82 -7.84
CA LEU A 256 -21.38 -30.62 -6.47
C LEU A 256 -21.54 -29.15 -6.12
N ASN A 257 -22.25 -28.87 -5.02
CA ASN A 257 -22.38 -27.55 -4.44
C ASN A 257 -21.72 -27.53 -3.06
N ILE A 258 -20.90 -26.52 -2.83
CA ILE A 258 -20.21 -26.27 -1.57
C ILE A 258 -20.48 -24.83 -1.18
N GLU A 259 -20.97 -24.62 0.04
CA GLU A 259 -21.14 -23.28 0.63
C GLU A 259 -20.21 -23.13 1.83
N SER A 260 -19.56 -21.98 1.90
CA SER A 260 -18.53 -21.69 2.88
C SER A 260 -18.66 -20.27 3.41
N LEU A 261 -18.39 -20.11 4.71
CA LEU A 261 -18.11 -18.82 5.35
C LEU A 261 -16.70 -18.31 5.02
N GLY A 262 -15.94 -19.05 4.20
CA GLY A 262 -14.65 -18.66 3.65
C GLY A 262 -13.46 -19.46 4.17
N HIS A 263 -12.23 -19.07 3.85
CA HIS A 263 -11.90 -18.01 2.88
C HIS A 263 -11.60 -18.59 1.50
N ALA A 264 -11.16 -19.85 1.44
CA ALA A 264 -11.04 -20.61 0.19
C ALA A 264 -11.17 -22.12 0.44
N ALA A 265 -11.42 -22.89 -0.61
CA ALA A 265 -11.38 -24.35 -0.56
C ALA A 265 -10.88 -24.99 -1.85
N LEU A 266 -10.02 -26.01 -1.70
CA LEU A 266 -9.64 -26.92 -2.77
C LEU A 266 -10.49 -28.19 -2.70
N VAL A 267 -11.03 -28.61 -3.84
CA VAL A 267 -11.95 -29.72 -3.94
C VAL A 267 -11.34 -30.83 -4.76
N PHE A 268 -11.36 -32.05 -4.22
CA PHE A 268 -10.85 -33.24 -4.87
C PHE A 268 -11.94 -34.31 -4.89
N VAL A 269 -12.11 -34.96 -6.04
CA VAL A 269 -12.97 -36.14 -6.19
C VAL A 269 -12.08 -37.29 -6.62
N ASN A 270 -12.15 -38.41 -5.88
CA ASN A 270 -11.29 -39.57 -6.11
C ASN A 270 -9.81 -39.19 -6.18
N LYS A 271 -9.39 -38.31 -5.25
CA LYS A 271 -8.03 -37.77 -5.14
C LYS A 271 -7.56 -36.92 -6.34
N ARG A 272 -8.46 -36.54 -7.25
CA ARG A 272 -8.16 -35.65 -8.38
C ARG A 272 -8.74 -34.27 -8.10
N PHE A 273 -7.94 -33.24 -8.32
CA PHE A 273 -8.39 -31.85 -8.22
C PHE A 273 -9.53 -31.58 -9.22
N VAL A 274 -10.63 -30.99 -8.76
CA VAL A 274 -11.79 -30.66 -9.60
C VAL A 274 -12.17 -29.19 -9.58
N ALA A 275 -11.95 -28.48 -8.48
CA ALA A 275 -12.33 -27.08 -8.37
C ALA A 275 -11.62 -26.35 -7.21
N PHE A 276 -11.53 -25.03 -7.34
CA PHE A 276 -11.05 -24.10 -6.33
C PHE A 276 -12.08 -22.98 -6.15
N GLY A 277 -12.62 -22.84 -4.94
CA GLY A 277 -13.54 -21.76 -4.58
C GLY A 277 -12.91 -20.81 -3.56
N TYR A 278 -13.23 -19.53 -3.62
CA TYR A 278 -12.71 -18.52 -2.70
C TYR A 278 -13.62 -17.29 -2.63
N GLY A 279 -13.61 -16.61 -1.49
CA GLY A 279 -14.25 -15.30 -1.30
C GLY A 279 -13.28 -14.15 -1.51
N ASN A 280 -13.74 -12.93 -1.23
CA ASN A 280 -12.95 -11.71 -1.31
C ASN A 280 -12.86 -11.01 0.07
N HIS A 281 -12.12 -9.90 0.17
CA HIS A 281 -11.92 -9.21 1.44
C HIS A 281 -13.21 -8.68 2.08
N ASP A 282 -14.12 -8.12 1.28
CA ASP A 282 -15.36 -7.51 1.77
C ASP A 282 -16.37 -8.57 2.20
N ASP A 283 -16.40 -9.70 1.48
CA ASP A 283 -17.15 -10.90 1.82
C ASP A 283 -16.32 -12.15 1.54
N ALA A 284 -15.83 -12.75 2.63
CA ALA A 284 -15.00 -13.94 2.56
C ALA A 284 -15.80 -15.22 2.26
N SER A 285 -17.13 -15.17 2.35
CA SER A 285 -17.99 -16.30 2.03
C SER A 285 -17.98 -16.60 0.53
N PHE A 286 -18.22 -17.86 0.18
CA PHE A 286 -18.34 -18.26 -1.22
C PHE A 286 -19.23 -19.47 -1.40
N SER A 287 -19.83 -19.57 -2.58
CA SER A 287 -20.51 -20.77 -3.07
C SER A 287 -19.82 -21.26 -4.33
N LEU A 288 -19.60 -22.57 -4.40
CA LEU A 288 -18.93 -23.23 -5.51
C LEU A 288 -19.84 -24.32 -6.07
N THR A 289 -20.16 -24.22 -7.35
CA THR A 289 -20.89 -25.25 -8.11
C THR A 289 -19.96 -25.84 -9.17
N GLN A 290 -19.68 -27.14 -9.08
CA GLN A 290 -18.81 -27.85 -10.02
C GLN A 290 -19.49 -29.10 -10.57
N LYS A 291 -19.44 -29.27 -11.90
CA LYS A 291 -19.84 -30.53 -12.54
C LYS A 291 -18.75 -31.58 -12.27
N ILE A 292 -19.14 -32.73 -11.72
CA ILE A 292 -18.23 -33.84 -11.39
C ILE A 292 -18.72 -35.14 -12.06
N SER A 293 -17.76 -36.00 -12.40
CA SER A 293 -18.01 -37.33 -12.95
C SER A 293 -17.69 -38.38 -11.90
N LEU A 294 -18.66 -39.26 -11.63
CA LEU A 294 -18.55 -40.27 -10.58
C LEU A 294 -18.32 -41.65 -11.21
N GLU A 295 -17.44 -42.43 -10.59
CA GLU A 295 -17.13 -43.79 -11.00
C GLU A 295 -18.14 -44.78 -10.40
N GLU A 296 -18.34 -45.92 -11.07
CA GLU A 296 -19.13 -47.00 -10.49
C GLU A 296 -18.44 -47.54 -9.22
N GLY A 297 -19.19 -47.67 -8.13
CA GLY A 297 -18.66 -48.05 -6.81
C GLY A 297 -18.42 -46.87 -5.87
N ASN A 298 -17.37 -46.97 -5.05
CA ASN A 298 -17.08 -46.00 -4.00
C ASN A 298 -16.34 -44.79 -4.58
N ASN A 299 -16.86 -43.60 -4.29
CA ASN A 299 -16.24 -42.32 -4.60
C ASN A 299 -15.89 -41.59 -3.31
N THR A 300 -14.87 -40.73 -3.38
CA THR A 300 -14.37 -39.90 -2.27
C THR A 300 -14.42 -38.42 -2.65
N LEU A 301 -14.84 -37.58 -1.70
CA LEU A 301 -14.80 -36.12 -1.79
C LEU A 301 -13.94 -35.63 -0.64
N ASP A 302 -12.90 -34.92 -1.01
CA ASP A 302 -11.99 -34.30 -0.07
C ASP A 302 -12.03 -32.79 -0.30
N VAL A 303 -12.37 -32.05 0.76
CA VAL A 303 -12.42 -30.58 0.72
C VAL A 303 -11.41 -30.04 1.70
N LEU A 304 -10.37 -29.41 1.16
CA LEU A 304 -9.39 -28.69 1.94
C LEU A 304 -9.87 -27.24 2.12
N SER A 305 -10.42 -26.93 3.29
CA SER A 305 -10.78 -25.56 3.65
C SER A 305 -9.53 -24.78 4.06
N MET A 306 -9.45 -23.52 3.66
CA MET A 306 -8.28 -22.67 3.83
C MET A 306 -8.68 -21.35 4.50
N LEU A 307 -7.98 -21.03 5.59
CA LEU A 307 -8.11 -19.76 6.30
C LEU A 307 -7.02 -18.79 5.85
N ILE A 308 -7.42 -17.63 5.32
CA ILE A 308 -6.50 -16.56 4.91
C ILE A 308 -6.71 -15.34 5.80
N GLY A 309 -6.02 -15.29 6.93
CA GLY A 309 -6.27 -14.31 8.00
C GLY A 309 -7.57 -14.60 8.76
N VAL A 310 -7.86 -13.83 9.80
CA VAL A 310 -9.14 -13.86 10.54
C VAL A 310 -9.77 -12.48 10.51
N GLN A 311 -11.09 -12.40 10.70
CA GLN A 311 -11.78 -11.13 10.84
C GLN A 311 -11.16 -10.30 11.98
N ASN A 312 -10.91 -9.02 11.72
CA ASN A 312 -10.16 -8.13 12.63
C ASN A 312 -10.91 -6.84 12.98
N TYR A 313 -12.08 -6.58 12.38
CA TYR A 313 -12.95 -5.46 12.72
C TYR A 313 -14.43 -5.79 12.45
N GLY A 314 -15.32 -4.97 12.98
CA GLY A 314 -16.78 -5.11 12.83
C GLY A 314 -17.44 -5.68 14.10
N PRO A 315 -18.71 -5.37 14.38
CA PRO A 315 -19.38 -5.91 15.57
C PRO A 315 -19.36 -7.44 15.60
N TRP A 316 -19.01 -8.04 16.74
CA TRP A 316 -19.03 -9.49 16.98
C TRP A 316 -18.12 -10.30 16.05
N PHE A 317 -17.03 -9.70 15.55
CA PHE A 317 -16.11 -10.39 14.65
C PHE A 317 -15.45 -11.63 15.27
N ASP A 318 -15.34 -11.69 16.59
CA ASP A 318 -14.71 -12.75 17.37
C ASP A 318 -15.53 -14.05 17.43
N VAL A 319 -16.83 -13.97 17.16
CA VAL A 319 -17.73 -15.13 17.12
C VAL A 319 -18.09 -15.55 15.70
N GLN A 320 -17.61 -14.85 14.68
CA GLN A 320 -17.80 -15.24 13.28
C GLN A 320 -16.98 -16.51 12.97
N GLY A 321 -17.66 -17.52 12.44
CA GLY A 321 -17.02 -18.74 11.93
C GLY A 321 -16.43 -18.53 10.53
N ALA A 322 -15.50 -19.40 10.15
CA ALA A 322 -15.03 -19.54 8.78
C ALA A 322 -15.37 -20.96 8.25
N GLY A 323 -14.85 -21.36 7.10
CA GLY A 323 -14.89 -22.74 6.62
C GLY A 323 -16.20 -23.17 5.96
N ILE A 324 -16.25 -24.44 5.55
CA ILE A 324 -17.39 -25.02 4.84
C ILE A 324 -18.52 -25.29 5.83
N HIS A 325 -19.76 -24.90 5.50
CA HIS A 325 -20.94 -25.19 6.34
C HIS A 325 -22.01 -26.02 5.61
N SER A 326 -21.91 -26.17 4.29
CA SER A 326 -22.86 -26.95 3.48
C SER A 326 -22.15 -27.63 2.31
N VAL A 327 -22.44 -28.91 2.10
CA VAL A 327 -22.04 -29.68 0.92
C VAL A 327 -23.19 -30.55 0.47
N PHE A 328 -23.60 -30.43 -0.79
CA PHE A 328 -24.68 -31.23 -1.35
C PHE A 328 -24.48 -31.53 -2.84
N LEU A 329 -25.04 -32.65 -3.27
CA LEU A 329 -25.07 -33.08 -4.66
C LEU A 329 -26.45 -32.83 -5.26
N VAL A 330 -26.49 -32.31 -6.48
CA VAL A 330 -27.72 -32.13 -7.25
C VAL A 330 -27.66 -32.99 -8.50
N ASP A 331 -28.71 -33.80 -8.66
CA ASP A 331 -28.97 -34.55 -9.88
C ASP A 331 -30.07 -33.87 -10.71
N LEU A 332 -29.72 -33.41 -11.91
CA LEU A 332 -30.64 -32.71 -12.80
C LEU A 332 -31.77 -33.60 -13.35
N HIS A 333 -31.59 -34.93 -13.36
CA HIS A 333 -32.62 -35.84 -13.88
C HIS A 333 -33.71 -36.17 -12.87
N GLU A 334 -33.39 -36.14 -11.58
CA GLU A 334 -34.33 -36.49 -10.51
C GLU A 334 -34.78 -35.27 -9.68
N SER A 335 -34.19 -34.09 -9.91
CA SER A 335 -34.40 -32.85 -9.12
C SER A 335 -34.27 -33.10 -7.62
N LYS A 336 -33.43 -34.08 -7.24
CA LYS A 336 -33.19 -34.46 -5.84
C LYS A 336 -31.87 -33.91 -5.37
N GLU A 337 -31.93 -33.19 -4.26
CA GLU A 337 -30.77 -32.78 -3.49
C GLU A 337 -30.36 -33.91 -2.54
N ARG A 338 -29.08 -34.26 -2.55
CA ARG A 338 -28.48 -35.15 -1.56
C ARG A 338 -27.48 -34.37 -0.74
N SER A 339 -27.88 -33.96 0.46
CA SER A 339 -26.96 -33.35 1.43
C SER A 339 -25.92 -34.37 1.88
N LEU A 340 -24.64 -34.01 1.75
CA LEU A 340 -23.50 -34.77 2.24
C LEU A 340 -23.03 -34.24 3.60
N PHE A 341 -23.12 -32.92 3.77
CA PHE A 341 -22.75 -32.21 4.98
C PHE A 341 -23.63 -31.00 5.15
N ARG A 342 -24.08 -30.78 6.38
CA ARG A 342 -24.72 -29.53 6.76
C ARG A 342 -24.44 -29.27 8.23
N GLU A 343 -23.92 -28.09 8.51
CA GLU A 343 -23.58 -27.69 9.85
C GLU A 343 -24.60 -26.69 10.40
N ASN A 344 -25.17 -27.01 11.56
CA ASN A 344 -26.17 -26.18 12.24
C ASN A 344 -25.50 -25.39 13.37
N GLY A 345 -24.79 -24.32 13.02
CA GLY A 345 -24.17 -23.38 13.97
C GLY A 345 -22.63 -23.31 13.86
N PRO A 346 -21.98 -22.33 14.53
CA PRO A 346 -20.53 -22.19 14.49
C PRO A 346 -19.84 -23.31 15.29
N THR A 347 -19.10 -24.18 14.61
CA THR A 347 -18.29 -25.24 15.23
C THR A 347 -17.01 -24.69 15.83
N ARG A 348 -16.57 -25.30 16.93
CA ARG A 348 -15.19 -25.15 17.39
C ARG A 348 -14.27 -25.98 16.51
N TRP A 349 -13.27 -25.32 15.94
CA TRP A 349 -12.24 -25.92 15.09
C TRP A 349 -11.32 -26.84 15.90
N ASP A 350 -11.41 -28.15 15.67
CA ASP A 350 -10.39 -29.09 16.14
C ASP A 350 -9.25 -29.11 15.10
N LEU A 351 -8.09 -28.55 15.48
CA LEU A 351 -6.88 -28.52 14.68
C LEU A 351 -6.27 -29.93 14.57
N LYS A 352 -6.82 -30.78 13.69
CA LYS A 352 -6.26 -32.11 13.41
C LYS A 352 -5.48 -32.07 12.10
N GLY A 353 -4.16 -32.17 12.20
CA GLY A 353 -3.28 -32.36 11.06
C GLY A 353 -3.36 -33.80 10.56
N ASN A 354 -3.84 -34.00 9.32
CA ASN A 354 -3.84 -35.30 8.68
C ASN A 354 -2.84 -35.34 7.51
N THR A 355 -2.02 -36.39 7.49
CA THR A 355 -1.23 -36.83 6.32
C THR A 355 -2.15 -37.28 5.19
N LEU A 356 -2.10 -36.64 4.02
CA LEU A 356 -2.73 -37.18 2.82
C LEU A 356 -1.74 -37.27 1.64
N ASP A 357 -1.76 -38.45 1.01
CA ASP A 357 -0.97 -38.83 -0.17
C ASP A 357 -1.80 -38.50 -1.43
N TRP A 358 -1.64 -37.29 -1.98
CA TRP A 358 -2.28 -36.86 -3.23
C TRP A 358 -1.37 -37.07 -4.45
N ILE A 359 -1.96 -37.21 -5.63
CA ILE A 359 -1.27 -37.24 -6.93
C ILE A 359 -1.75 -36.00 -7.70
N THR A 360 -1.15 -34.83 -7.46
CA THR A 360 -1.60 -33.57 -8.07
C THR A 360 -0.45 -32.61 -8.40
N SER A 361 -0.70 -31.73 -9.37
CA SER A 361 0.10 -30.54 -9.71
C SER A 361 -0.09 -29.36 -8.73
N SER A 362 -0.82 -29.61 -7.63
CA SER A 362 -1.20 -28.66 -6.57
C SER A 362 -0.76 -29.25 -5.23
N LEU A 363 -0.58 -28.42 -4.20
CA LEU A 363 -0.07 -28.80 -2.87
C LEU A 363 1.38 -29.33 -2.91
N ILE A 364 2.26 -28.60 -3.58
CA ILE A 364 3.67 -28.96 -3.82
C ILE A 364 4.59 -28.15 -2.92
N TRP A 365 5.59 -28.80 -2.32
CA TRP A 365 6.69 -28.13 -1.64
C TRP A 365 7.87 -27.95 -2.59
N TYR A 366 8.33 -26.72 -2.71
CA TYR A 366 9.55 -26.36 -3.38
C TYR A 366 10.65 -26.02 -2.39
N LYS A 367 11.88 -26.44 -2.69
CA LYS A 367 13.08 -26.01 -1.96
C LYS A 367 14.19 -25.69 -2.95
N ALA A 368 14.94 -24.64 -2.67
CA ALA A 368 16.11 -24.23 -3.44
C ALA A 368 17.18 -23.66 -2.52
N THR A 369 18.44 -23.79 -2.92
CA THR A 369 19.55 -23.06 -2.31
C THR A 369 19.83 -21.83 -3.16
N ILE A 370 19.92 -20.66 -2.55
CA ILE A 370 20.19 -19.40 -3.22
C ILE A 370 21.41 -18.71 -2.61
N LEU A 371 22.20 -18.05 -3.44
CA LEU A 371 23.28 -17.19 -2.98
C LEU A 371 22.72 -15.82 -2.59
N ALA A 372 23.27 -15.23 -1.53
CA ALA A 372 22.93 -13.87 -1.15
C ALA A 372 23.33 -12.88 -2.25
N PRO A 373 22.40 -12.07 -2.80
CA PRO A 373 22.74 -11.01 -3.74
C PRO A 373 23.67 -9.98 -3.10
N GLU A 374 24.48 -9.28 -3.89
CA GLU A 374 25.30 -8.17 -3.38
C GLU A 374 24.45 -7.01 -2.82
N GLY A 375 25.11 -6.09 -2.10
CA GLY A 375 24.49 -4.90 -1.52
C GLY A 375 24.02 -5.08 -0.07
N ASN A 376 23.43 -4.03 0.50
CA ASN A 376 22.91 -4.02 1.88
C ASN A 376 21.40 -3.71 1.96
N GLY A 377 20.77 -3.45 0.80
CA GLY A 377 19.36 -3.13 0.72
C GLY A 377 18.46 -4.35 0.96
N PRO A 378 17.17 -4.10 1.24
CA PRO A 378 16.16 -5.14 1.32
C PRO A 378 16.03 -5.91 0.00
N LEU A 379 15.52 -7.13 0.10
CA LEU A 379 15.38 -8.06 -1.02
C LEU A 379 13.89 -8.27 -1.33
N ALA A 380 13.57 -8.60 -2.58
CA ALA A 380 12.21 -8.96 -2.97
C ALA A 380 12.22 -10.30 -3.72
N LEU A 381 11.39 -11.24 -3.27
CA LEU A 381 11.13 -12.49 -3.96
C LEU A 381 10.02 -12.28 -4.98
N ASN A 382 10.32 -12.46 -6.26
CA ASN A 382 9.35 -12.39 -7.34
C ASN A 382 8.65 -13.75 -7.48
N LEU A 383 7.35 -13.77 -7.18
CA LEU A 383 6.49 -14.94 -7.27
C LEU A 383 5.39 -14.77 -8.32
N ALA A 384 5.55 -13.86 -9.29
CA ALA A 384 4.56 -13.61 -10.35
C ALA A 384 4.19 -14.86 -11.17
N SER A 385 5.08 -15.85 -11.28
CA SER A 385 4.86 -17.12 -11.98
C SER A 385 4.18 -18.19 -11.11
N MET A 386 3.96 -17.92 -9.83
CA MET A 386 3.43 -18.86 -8.86
C MET A 386 1.92 -18.67 -8.66
N GLY A 387 1.29 -19.64 -8.01
CA GLY A 387 -0.15 -19.64 -7.77
C GLY A 387 -0.52 -18.95 -6.46
N LYS A 388 -0.63 -19.75 -5.41
CA LYS A 388 -0.95 -19.33 -4.04
C LYS A 388 -0.16 -20.17 -3.07
N GLY A 389 0.27 -19.61 -1.96
CA GLY A 389 1.06 -20.40 -1.03
C GLY A 389 1.69 -19.62 0.11
N GLN A 390 2.77 -20.18 0.62
CA GLN A 390 3.61 -19.56 1.64
C GLN A 390 5.08 -19.72 1.27
N ALA A 391 5.90 -18.75 1.67
CA ALA A 391 7.33 -18.74 1.42
C ALA A 391 8.14 -18.60 2.71
N TRP A 392 9.32 -19.21 2.74
CA TRP A 392 10.28 -19.12 3.83
C TRP A 392 11.70 -18.99 3.30
N ILE A 393 12.53 -18.24 4.01
CA ILE A 393 13.97 -18.14 3.78
C ILE A 393 14.69 -18.44 5.10
N ASN A 394 15.59 -19.42 5.11
CA ASN A 394 16.32 -19.86 6.31
C ASN A 394 15.40 -20.14 7.51
N GLY A 395 14.22 -20.70 7.26
CA GLY A 395 13.20 -21.01 8.27
C GLY A 395 12.34 -19.81 8.71
N GLN A 396 12.68 -18.58 8.30
CA GLN A 396 11.87 -17.38 8.56
C GLN A 396 10.74 -17.28 7.53
N SER A 397 9.51 -17.04 8.00
CA SER A 397 8.33 -17.02 7.13
C SER A 397 8.14 -15.64 6.50
N ILE A 398 8.34 -15.58 5.18
CA ILE A 398 8.12 -14.38 4.35
C ILE A 398 6.63 -14.01 4.36
N GLY A 399 5.76 -15.00 4.40
CA GLY A 399 4.32 -14.83 4.49
C GLY A 399 3.59 -15.54 3.37
N ARG A 400 2.33 -15.17 3.18
CA ARG A 400 1.46 -15.76 2.16
C ARG A 400 1.73 -15.12 0.81
N TYR A 401 1.61 -15.87 -0.28
CA TYR A 401 1.56 -15.30 -1.62
C TYR A 401 0.29 -15.75 -2.33
N TRP A 402 -0.22 -14.90 -3.22
CA TRP A 402 -1.35 -15.23 -4.07
C TRP A 402 -1.29 -14.41 -5.36
N SER A 403 -0.49 -14.90 -6.30
CA SER A 403 -0.20 -14.20 -7.55
C SER A 403 -1.18 -14.52 -8.68
N THR A 404 -2.11 -15.45 -8.48
CA THR A 404 -3.22 -15.70 -9.40
C THR A 404 -4.51 -14.95 -9.07
N TYR A 405 -4.60 -14.29 -7.90
CA TYR A 405 -5.78 -13.51 -7.54
C TYR A 405 -5.68 -12.11 -8.14
N LEU A 406 -6.27 -11.96 -9.33
CA LEU A 406 -6.29 -10.71 -10.07
C LEU A 406 -7.32 -9.74 -9.50
N SER A 407 -6.99 -8.46 -9.54
CA SER A 407 -7.94 -7.39 -9.27
C SER A 407 -8.97 -7.23 -10.40
N PRO A 408 -10.06 -6.46 -10.18
CA PRO A 408 -10.92 -5.99 -11.27
C PRO A 408 -10.08 -5.36 -12.40
N SER A 409 -10.51 -5.56 -13.64
CA SER A 409 -9.81 -5.05 -14.83
C SER A 409 -10.05 -3.56 -15.09
N THR A 410 -10.99 -2.94 -14.37
CA THR A 410 -11.38 -1.53 -14.51
C THR A 410 -11.35 -0.82 -13.15
N GLY A 411 -11.41 0.52 -13.17
CA GLY A 411 -11.42 1.36 -11.96
C GLY A 411 -10.09 2.06 -11.65
N CYS A 412 -9.00 1.67 -12.33
CA CYS A 412 -7.70 2.31 -12.16
C CYS A 412 -7.52 3.54 -13.06
N THR A 413 -6.72 4.49 -12.58
CA THR A 413 -6.31 5.67 -13.34
C THR A 413 -4.82 5.95 -13.15
N ASP A 414 -4.13 6.21 -14.26
CA ASP A 414 -2.71 6.60 -14.25
C ASP A 414 -2.51 8.06 -13.81
N ASN A 415 -3.57 8.88 -13.88
CA ASN A 415 -3.54 10.30 -13.47
C ASN A 415 -4.74 10.58 -12.56
N CYS A 416 -4.64 10.19 -11.28
CA CYS A 416 -5.66 10.58 -10.32
C CYS A 416 -5.57 12.07 -10.00
N ASP A 417 -6.70 12.77 -10.05
CA ASP A 417 -6.77 14.16 -9.62
C ASP A 417 -6.71 14.24 -8.09
N TYR A 418 -5.79 15.03 -7.55
CA TYR A 418 -5.69 15.23 -6.11
C TYR A 418 -6.90 16.00 -5.56
N ARG A 419 -7.54 16.84 -6.38
CA ARG A 419 -8.58 17.77 -5.95
C ARG A 419 -9.87 17.06 -5.55
N GLY A 420 -10.55 17.62 -4.55
CA GLY A 420 -11.80 17.10 -4.01
C GLY A 420 -11.62 15.92 -3.05
N SER A 421 -12.70 15.62 -2.33
CA SER A 421 -12.69 14.61 -1.25
C SER A 421 -12.14 13.25 -1.70
N TYR A 422 -11.26 12.68 -0.88
CA TYR A 422 -10.63 11.38 -1.10
C TYR A 422 -11.36 10.25 -0.36
N ASN A 423 -11.38 9.08 -0.99
CA ASN A 423 -11.68 7.80 -0.36
C ASN A 423 -10.75 6.72 -0.96
N SER A 424 -10.70 5.53 -0.36
CA SER A 424 -9.80 4.43 -0.75
C SER A 424 -10.02 3.88 -2.16
N PHE A 425 -11.12 4.24 -2.83
CA PHE A 425 -11.43 3.84 -4.21
C PHE A 425 -11.14 4.94 -5.24
N LYS A 426 -10.86 6.19 -4.80
CA LYS A 426 -10.66 7.33 -5.70
C LYS A 426 -9.46 7.15 -6.63
N CYS A 427 -8.34 6.67 -6.09
CA CYS A 427 -7.11 6.48 -6.84
C CYS A 427 -6.60 5.05 -6.67
N GLN A 428 -6.69 4.27 -7.74
CA GLN A 428 -6.24 2.89 -7.80
C GLN A 428 -5.35 2.67 -9.03
N LYS A 429 -4.39 1.76 -8.91
CA LYS A 429 -3.48 1.34 -10.00
C LYS A 429 -3.37 -0.18 -10.09
N LYS A 430 -2.79 -0.67 -11.18
CA LYS A 430 -2.55 -2.10 -11.46
C LYS A 430 -3.83 -2.96 -11.54
N CYS A 431 -4.86 -2.44 -12.20
CA CYS A 431 -6.08 -3.20 -12.49
C CYS A 431 -5.80 -4.39 -13.41
N GLY A 432 -6.52 -5.49 -13.23
CA GLY A 432 -6.33 -6.75 -13.95
C GLY A 432 -5.02 -7.48 -13.60
N GLN A 433 -4.29 -7.02 -12.60
CA GLN A 433 -3.03 -7.61 -12.15
C GLN A 433 -3.19 -8.21 -10.75
N PRO A 434 -2.29 -9.11 -10.33
CA PRO A 434 -2.27 -9.58 -8.96
C PRO A 434 -1.96 -8.42 -8.02
N ALA A 435 -2.63 -8.38 -6.86
CA ALA A 435 -2.37 -7.36 -5.84
C ALA A 435 -0.88 -7.30 -5.47
N GLN A 436 -0.24 -8.46 -5.35
CA GLN A 436 1.17 -8.59 -4.97
C GLN A 436 1.88 -9.68 -5.77
N THR A 437 3.03 -9.32 -6.34
CA THR A 437 3.95 -10.24 -7.05
C THR A 437 5.34 -10.26 -6.44
N LEU A 438 5.72 -9.18 -5.75
CA LEU A 438 6.99 -9.03 -5.05
C LEU A 438 6.76 -9.17 -3.54
N TYR A 439 7.55 -10.05 -2.91
CA TYR A 439 7.41 -10.39 -1.50
C TYR A 439 8.70 -10.05 -0.75
N HIS A 440 8.61 -9.15 0.23
CA HIS A 440 9.76 -8.62 0.94
C HIS A 440 10.51 -9.70 1.73
N ILE A 441 11.82 -9.74 1.55
CA ILE A 441 12.78 -10.48 2.37
C ILE A 441 13.67 -9.47 3.09
N PRO A 442 13.59 -9.35 4.43
CA PRO A 442 14.53 -8.57 5.21
C PRO A 442 15.96 -9.02 4.95
N ARG A 443 16.87 -8.08 4.71
CA ARG A 443 18.28 -8.38 4.44
C ARG A 443 18.93 -9.21 5.57
N THR A 444 18.47 -9.02 6.80
CA THR A 444 18.94 -9.73 8.00
C THR A 444 18.56 -11.22 8.04
N TRP A 445 17.62 -11.68 7.20
CA TRP A 445 17.26 -13.09 7.10
C TRP A 445 18.13 -13.87 6.13
N VAL A 446 18.98 -13.19 5.38
CA VAL A 446 19.91 -13.76 4.40
C VAL A 446 21.34 -13.61 4.93
N HIS A 447 22.16 -14.63 4.75
CA HIS A 447 23.54 -14.69 5.23
C HIS A 447 24.50 -14.85 4.04
N PRO A 448 25.78 -14.45 4.16
CA PRO A 448 26.76 -14.72 3.11
C PRO A 448 26.83 -16.20 2.75
N GLY A 449 26.87 -16.51 1.45
CA GLY A 449 26.88 -17.88 0.93
C GLY A 449 25.48 -18.45 0.69
N ASP A 450 25.30 -19.73 1.02
CA ASP A 450 24.09 -20.50 0.72
C ASP A 450 22.94 -20.21 1.69
N ASN A 451 21.76 -19.97 1.13
CA ASN A 451 20.52 -19.73 1.87
C ASN A 451 19.42 -20.67 1.38
N LEU A 452 18.60 -21.19 2.29
CA LEU A 452 17.52 -22.13 1.97
C LEU A 452 16.20 -21.38 1.72
N LEU A 453 15.74 -21.36 0.48
CA LEU A 453 14.40 -20.92 0.10
C LEU A 453 13.45 -22.12 0.08
N VAL A 454 12.30 -21.99 0.73
CA VAL A 454 11.22 -22.99 0.72
C VAL A 454 9.92 -22.32 0.30
N LEU A 455 9.17 -22.94 -0.61
CA LEU A 455 7.82 -22.52 -1.00
C LEU A 455 6.86 -23.68 -0.76
N HIS A 456 5.66 -23.37 -0.28
CA HIS A 456 4.52 -24.28 -0.30
C HIS A 456 3.51 -23.74 -1.30
N GLU A 457 3.36 -24.40 -2.45
CA GLU A 457 2.48 -24.01 -3.55
C GLU A 457 1.18 -24.81 -3.53
N GLU A 458 0.07 -24.10 -3.41
CA GLU A 458 -1.25 -24.66 -3.18
C GLU A 458 -2.05 -24.86 -4.46
N LEU A 459 -1.85 -24.05 -5.50
CA LEU A 459 -2.62 -24.11 -6.75
C LEU A 459 -1.83 -24.69 -7.92
N GLY A 460 -0.54 -24.35 -8.00
CA GLY A 460 0.35 -24.67 -9.10
C GLY A 460 0.97 -23.40 -9.68
N GLY A 461 2.20 -23.51 -10.18
CA GLY A 461 2.98 -22.39 -10.69
C GLY A 461 4.28 -22.87 -11.34
N ASP A 462 4.97 -21.98 -12.02
CA ASP A 462 6.28 -22.26 -12.63
C ASP A 462 7.41 -21.78 -11.72
N PRO A 463 8.06 -22.68 -10.95
CA PRO A 463 9.16 -22.30 -10.07
C PRO A 463 10.42 -21.86 -10.82
N SER A 464 10.55 -22.14 -12.12
CA SER A 464 11.74 -21.80 -12.90
C SER A 464 11.90 -20.30 -13.15
N GLN A 465 10.80 -19.54 -13.01
CA GLN A 465 10.77 -18.08 -13.17
C GLN A 465 10.87 -17.32 -11.84
N VAL A 466 10.88 -18.04 -10.71
CA VAL A 466 11.08 -17.43 -9.39
C VAL A 466 12.46 -16.79 -9.35
N SER A 467 12.51 -15.53 -8.90
CA SER A 467 13.75 -14.77 -8.87
C SER A 467 13.84 -13.91 -7.63
N LEU A 468 15.07 -13.71 -7.16
CA LEU A 468 15.38 -12.77 -6.10
C LEU A 468 15.82 -11.46 -6.73
N LEU A 469 15.23 -10.36 -6.29
CA LEU A 469 15.50 -9.04 -6.82
C LEU A 469 16.13 -8.15 -5.75
N THR A 470 17.01 -7.27 -6.21
CA THR A 470 17.65 -6.21 -5.42
C THR A 470 17.33 -4.87 -6.05
N GLN A 471 17.35 -3.81 -5.25
CA GLN A 471 17.37 -2.47 -5.82
C GLN A 471 18.74 -2.20 -6.45
N THR A 472 18.75 -1.74 -7.70
CA THR A 472 19.98 -1.41 -8.44
C THR A 472 20.04 0.05 -8.92
N GLY A 473 19.04 0.85 -8.57
CA GLY A 473 18.99 2.27 -8.89
C GLY A 473 17.56 2.79 -8.93
N GLN A 474 17.42 4.09 -9.14
CA GLN A 474 16.14 4.74 -9.30
C GLN A 474 16.29 5.95 -10.21
N ASP A 475 15.37 6.09 -11.16
CA ASP A 475 15.25 7.30 -11.95
C ASP A 475 14.48 8.35 -11.13
N ILE A 476 15.07 9.54 -11.05
CA ILE A 476 14.49 10.69 -10.34
C ILE A 476 14.27 11.84 -11.31
N CYS A 477 13.25 12.65 -11.05
CA CYS A 477 13.03 13.90 -11.77
C CYS A 477 12.59 14.99 -10.79
N SER A 478 12.69 16.25 -11.21
CA SER A 478 12.02 17.36 -10.54
C SER A 478 11.72 18.47 -11.55
N ILE A 479 10.74 19.31 -11.22
CA ILE A 479 10.40 20.54 -11.95
C ILE A 479 10.00 21.59 -10.90
N VAL A 480 10.50 22.81 -11.08
CA VAL A 480 10.21 23.96 -10.22
C VAL A 480 10.00 25.17 -11.13
N SER A 481 8.99 25.97 -10.82
CA SER A 481 8.63 27.23 -11.49
C SER A 481 9.03 28.44 -10.63
N GLU A 482 9.19 29.60 -11.25
CA GLU A 482 9.36 30.90 -10.55
C GLU A 482 8.17 31.22 -9.62
N ASP A 483 6.99 30.66 -9.91
CA ASP A 483 5.79 30.82 -9.10
C ASP A 483 5.74 29.91 -7.86
N ASP A 484 6.65 28.93 -7.74
CA ASP A 484 6.66 28.01 -6.60
C ASP A 484 7.16 28.69 -5.32
N PRO A 485 6.80 28.19 -4.12
CA PRO A 485 7.39 28.71 -2.89
C PRO A 485 8.88 28.31 -2.81
N PRO A 486 9.73 29.14 -2.18
CA PRO A 486 11.08 28.72 -1.83
C PRO A 486 11.04 27.53 -0.85
N PRO A 487 12.15 26.79 -0.69
CA PRO A 487 12.19 25.65 0.22
C PRO A 487 11.77 26.05 1.63
N ALA A 488 10.83 25.30 2.21
CA ALA A 488 10.21 25.67 3.49
C ALA A 488 11.26 25.87 4.60
N ASP A 489 12.30 25.04 4.66
CA ASP A 489 13.38 25.12 5.66
C ASP A 489 14.34 26.33 5.52
N SER A 490 14.24 27.09 4.43
CA SER A 490 15.09 28.27 4.17
C SER A 490 14.60 29.54 4.86
N TRP A 491 13.34 29.56 5.31
CA TRP A 491 12.76 30.71 6.01
C TRP A 491 13.34 30.84 7.43
N LYS A 492 13.56 32.09 7.85
CA LYS A 492 14.08 32.44 9.16
C LYS A 492 13.25 33.58 9.75
N PRO A 493 12.83 33.48 11.03
CA PRO A 493 12.13 34.59 11.68
C PRO A 493 12.97 35.87 11.66
N ASN A 494 12.37 37.00 11.29
CA ASN A 494 12.99 38.35 11.28
C ASN A 494 14.23 38.51 10.39
N LEU A 495 14.53 37.53 9.53
CA LEU A 495 15.53 37.59 8.47
C LEU A 495 14.77 37.40 7.16
N GLU A 496 15.16 38.12 6.10
CA GLU A 496 14.69 37.79 4.76
C GLU A 496 15.07 36.33 4.44
N PHE A 497 14.31 35.66 3.57
CA PHE A 497 14.60 34.28 3.18
C PHE A 497 16.09 34.13 2.79
N MET A 498 16.75 33.08 3.30
CA MET A 498 18.11 32.77 2.84
C MET A 498 18.14 32.45 1.35
N SER A 499 17.04 31.89 0.82
CA SER A 499 16.77 31.76 -0.61
C SER A 499 15.40 32.34 -0.92
N GLN A 500 15.38 33.47 -1.63
CA GLN A 500 14.14 34.10 -2.09
C GLN A 500 13.60 33.45 -3.39
N SER A 501 14.38 32.56 -3.99
CA SER A 501 14.05 31.88 -5.23
C SER A 501 13.62 30.43 -4.99
N PRO A 502 12.70 29.91 -5.80
CA PRO A 502 12.42 28.47 -5.86
C PRO A 502 13.69 27.68 -6.21
N GLU A 503 13.85 26.48 -5.63
CA GLU A 503 15.05 25.65 -5.82
C GLU A 503 14.70 24.20 -6.13
N VAL A 504 15.39 23.64 -7.13
CA VAL A 504 15.40 22.19 -7.35
C VAL A 504 16.44 21.54 -6.44
N ARG A 505 15.97 20.68 -5.52
CA ARG A 505 16.84 19.86 -4.65
C ARG A 505 16.73 18.40 -5.04
N LEU A 506 17.86 17.82 -5.46
CA LEU A 506 17.98 16.39 -5.79
C LEU A 506 18.86 15.70 -4.75
N SER A 507 18.43 14.53 -4.32
CA SER A 507 19.12 13.71 -3.33
C SER A 507 18.99 12.24 -3.66
N CYS A 508 20.05 11.50 -3.34
CA CYS A 508 20.10 10.06 -3.40
C CYS A 508 20.07 9.52 -1.96
N GLU A 509 19.52 8.32 -1.76
CA GLU A 509 19.60 7.66 -0.47
C GLU A 509 21.06 7.33 -0.12
N HIS A 510 21.36 7.15 1.17
CA HIS A 510 22.72 6.91 1.62
C HIS A 510 23.37 5.71 0.92
N GLY A 511 24.57 5.90 0.36
CA GLY A 511 25.30 4.89 -0.42
C GLY A 511 24.96 4.87 -1.92
N TRP A 512 24.02 5.70 -2.37
CA TRP A 512 23.72 5.92 -3.77
C TRP A 512 24.27 7.27 -4.24
N HIS A 513 24.70 7.33 -5.49
CA HIS A 513 25.13 8.55 -6.16
C HIS A 513 24.44 8.70 -7.51
N ILE A 514 24.39 9.92 -8.02
CA ILE A 514 23.85 10.19 -9.35
C ILE A 514 24.79 9.60 -10.40
N ALA A 515 24.35 8.52 -11.05
CA ALA A 515 25.14 7.84 -12.07
C ALA A 515 25.04 8.51 -13.45
N ALA A 516 23.87 9.06 -13.79
CA ALA A 516 23.61 9.68 -15.08
C ALA A 516 22.55 10.79 -14.97
N ILE A 517 22.57 11.71 -15.93
CA ILE A 517 21.54 12.74 -16.11
C ILE A 517 21.09 12.67 -17.56
N ASN A 518 19.82 12.33 -17.75
CA ASN A 518 19.23 12.10 -19.07
C ASN A 518 18.62 13.36 -19.67
N PHE A 519 18.17 14.30 -18.84
CA PHE A 519 17.53 15.53 -19.24
C PHE A 519 17.80 16.65 -18.24
N ALA A 520 18.13 17.85 -18.73
CA ALA A 520 18.13 19.08 -17.94
C ALA A 520 17.85 20.26 -18.87
N SER A 521 16.89 21.09 -18.50
CA SER A 521 16.42 22.20 -19.31
C SER A 521 16.11 23.37 -18.42
N PHE A 522 16.50 24.57 -18.84
CA PHE A 522 15.99 25.82 -18.29
C PHE A 522 14.97 26.43 -19.27
N GLY A 523 13.81 26.89 -18.78
CA GLY A 523 12.70 27.40 -19.61
C GLY A 523 11.39 26.66 -19.34
N THR A 524 10.67 26.28 -20.39
CA THR A 524 9.32 25.66 -20.30
C THR A 524 9.37 24.20 -20.75
N PRO A 525 9.94 23.26 -19.97
CA PRO A 525 9.96 21.85 -20.35
C PRO A 525 8.54 21.27 -20.39
N GLU A 526 8.28 20.40 -21.36
CA GLU A 526 6.99 19.73 -21.56
C GLU A 526 7.08 18.24 -21.20
N GLY A 527 5.94 17.64 -20.88
CA GLY A 527 5.84 16.20 -20.57
C GLY A 527 5.68 15.92 -19.09
N LYS A 528 6.01 14.68 -18.70
CA LYS A 528 5.88 14.21 -17.32
C LYS A 528 7.23 13.74 -16.79
N CYS A 529 7.28 13.51 -15.48
CA CYS A 529 8.43 12.90 -14.84
C CYS A 529 8.90 11.65 -15.58
N GLY A 530 10.15 11.64 -16.04
CA GLY A 530 10.75 10.55 -16.82
C GLY A 530 10.60 10.66 -18.34
N THR A 531 9.75 11.56 -18.83
CA THR A 531 9.51 11.81 -20.25
C THR A 531 9.54 13.30 -20.60
N PHE A 532 10.28 14.09 -19.82
CA PHE A 532 10.44 15.51 -20.11
C PHE A 532 11.13 15.75 -21.46
N THR A 533 10.66 16.77 -22.16
CA THR A 533 11.18 17.22 -23.44
C THR A 533 11.38 18.74 -23.43
N PRO A 534 12.29 19.28 -24.25
CA PRO A 534 12.41 20.72 -24.43
C PRO A 534 11.10 21.31 -24.95
N GLY A 535 10.61 22.40 -24.36
CA GLY A 535 9.48 23.16 -24.91
C GLY A 535 9.92 24.40 -25.68
N ASN A 536 8.99 25.33 -25.89
CA ASN A 536 9.19 26.50 -26.75
C ASN A 536 10.25 27.48 -26.24
N CYS A 537 10.38 27.64 -24.91
CA CYS A 537 11.50 28.34 -24.29
C CYS A 537 12.45 27.29 -23.71
N HIS A 538 13.68 27.20 -24.21
CA HIS A 538 14.63 26.18 -23.77
C HIS A 538 16.07 26.67 -23.87
N ALA A 539 16.81 26.50 -22.77
CA ALA A 539 18.27 26.48 -22.74
C ALA A 539 18.74 25.11 -22.25
N ASP A 540 19.63 24.48 -23.01
CA ASP A 540 20.21 23.18 -22.66
C ASP A 540 21.19 23.33 -21.50
N MET A 541 20.82 22.77 -20.35
CA MET A 541 21.62 22.81 -19.12
C MET A 541 22.34 21.49 -18.85
N LEU A 542 22.21 20.50 -19.74
CA LEU A 542 22.66 19.13 -19.50
C LEU A 542 24.14 19.04 -19.15
N THR A 543 25.00 19.75 -19.89
CA THR A 543 26.45 19.72 -19.64
C THR A 543 26.81 20.30 -18.28
N ILE A 544 26.15 21.38 -17.88
CA ILE A 544 26.41 22.08 -16.63
C ILE A 544 25.94 21.21 -15.45
N VAL A 545 24.71 20.70 -15.53
CA VAL A 545 24.13 19.85 -14.48
C VAL A 545 24.88 18.52 -14.38
N LYS A 546 25.30 17.90 -15.49
CA LYS A 546 26.16 16.70 -15.46
C LYS A 546 27.45 16.93 -14.67
N LYS A 547 28.12 18.06 -14.93
CA LYS A 547 29.37 18.41 -14.24
C LYS A 547 29.17 18.65 -12.75
N ALA A 548 28.02 19.20 -12.36
CA ALA A 548 27.71 19.51 -10.96
C ALA A 548 27.22 18.30 -10.17
N CYS A 549 26.36 17.45 -10.75
CA CYS A 549 25.58 16.50 -9.98
C CYS A 549 26.04 15.02 -10.14
N ILE A 550 26.77 14.62 -11.22
CA ILE A 550 27.27 13.23 -11.37
C ILE A 550 28.32 12.87 -10.30
N GLY A 551 28.18 11.69 -9.71
CA GLY A 551 29.11 11.16 -8.69
C GLY A 551 28.96 11.80 -7.31
N GLN A 552 27.98 12.69 -7.12
CA GLN A 552 27.64 13.26 -5.82
C GLN A 552 26.68 12.35 -5.07
N ASP A 553 26.91 12.21 -3.76
CA ASP A 553 26.09 11.41 -2.82
C ASP A 553 24.79 12.14 -2.40
N GLY A 554 24.27 13.06 -3.23
CA GLY A 554 22.92 13.61 -3.04
C GLY A 554 22.72 14.71 -1.99
N LEU A 555 23.76 15.45 -1.61
CA LEU A 555 23.63 16.70 -0.84
C LEU A 555 24.22 17.88 -1.62
N PHE A 556 23.49 18.36 -2.63
CA PHE A 556 23.73 19.69 -3.20
C PHE A 556 22.48 20.55 -3.10
N ASN A 557 22.62 21.68 -2.42
CA ASN A 557 21.59 22.71 -2.22
C ASN A 557 21.33 23.57 -3.46
N SER A 558 21.81 23.21 -4.65
CA SER A 558 21.54 23.98 -5.88
C SER A 558 22.10 23.28 -7.12
N CYS A 559 21.33 22.37 -7.74
CA CYS A 559 21.50 22.16 -9.19
C CYS A 559 20.75 23.33 -9.88
N ILE A 560 21.37 24.53 -9.83
CA ILE A 560 21.07 25.79 -10.55
C ILE A 560 19.60 26.20 -10.60
N SER A 561 19.24 27.19 -9.76
CA SER A 561 18.06 28.03 -9.96
C SER A 561 18.35 29.11 -11.00
N SER A 562 17.35 29.37 -11.83
CA SER A 562 16.73 30.69 -11.93
C SER A 562 15.24 30.45 -12.15
#